data_AF-A0A265Q3G2-F1
#
_entry.id   AF-A0A265Q3G2-F1
#
_cell.length_a   1.000
_cell.length_b   1.000
_cell.length_c   1.000
_cell.angle_alpha   90.00
_cell.angle_beta   90.00
_cell.angle_gamma   90.00
#
_symmetry.space_group_name_H-M   'P 1'
#
loop_
_entity.id
_entity.type
_entity.pdbx_description
1 polymer ?
#
loop_
_entity_poly.entity_id
_entity_poly.type
_entity_poly.pdbx_seq_one_letter_code
_entity_poly.pdbx_strand_id
1 'polypeptide(L)'
;MQRMVQVKDNQIIKHSLPKTGQLKDGSTVSGYDILPLEILLDEGWLPLEDIKPTYDKETQYLLDDGYEILTDKVIKKYKVEDIVIETIPQEPSETEKLRLEQAQANVEMIELLMSMTGGM
;
A
#
# COMPACT_ATOMS: atom_id res chain seq x y z
N MET A 1 -15.91 -18.49 -9.44
CA MET A 1 -14.92 -18.84 -10.48
C MET A 1 -13.55 -18.66 -9.88
N GLN A 2 -12.76 -19.73 -9.81
CA GLN A 2 -11.39 -19.67 -9.32
C GLN A 2 -10.54 -18.92 -10.34
N ARG A 3 -9.76 -17.93 -9.90
CA ARG A 3 -8.80 -17.25 -10.78
C ARG A 3 -7.58 -18.14 -10.89
N MET A 4 -7.13 -18.41 -12.11
CA MET A 4 -5.90 -19.15 -12.37
C MET A 4 -5.03 -18.35 -13.34
N VAL A 5 -3.73 -18.56 -13.24
CA VAL A 5 -2.71 -17.93 -14.07
C VAL A 5 -1.83 -19.02 -14.67
N GLN A 6 -1.46 -18.87 -15.93
CA GLN A 6 -0.55 -19.80 -16.57
C GLN A 6 0.88 -19.34 -16.31
N VAL A 7 1.69 -20.21 -15.73
CA VAL A 7 3.09 -19.98 -15.43
C VAL A 7 3.94 -20.82 -16.36
N LYS A 8 4.90 -20.18 -17.01
CA LYS A 8 5.89 -20.82 -17.87
C LYS A 8 7.25 -20.17 -17.64
N ASP A 9 8.30 -20.96 -17.48
CA ASP A 9 9.67 -20.45 -17.23
C ASP A 9 9.73 -19.45 -16.06
N ASN A 10 9.02 -19.78 -14.96
CA ASN A 10 8.91 -18.95 -13.75
C ASN A 10 8.32 -17.54 -13.99
N GLN A 11 7.53 -17.38 -15.05
CA GLN A 11 6.86 -16.12 -15.42
C GLN A 11 5.38 -16.38 -15.72
N ILE A 12 4.53 -15.42 -15.35
CA ILE A 12 3.11 -15.48 -15.67
C ILE A 12 2.93 -15.05 -17.14
N ILE A 13 2.42 -15.94 -17.98
CA ILE A 13 2.22 -15.69 -19.42
C ILE A 13 0.76 -15.39 -19.78
N LYS A 14 -0.19 -15.88 -18.97
CA LYS A 14 -1.63 -15.65 -19.18
C LYS A 14 -2.33 -15.45 -17.85
N HIS A 15 -3.29 -14.53 -17.89
CA HIS A 15 -4.20 -14.27 -16.80
C HIS A 15 -5.58 -14.80 -17.19
N SER A 16 -6.17 -15.66 -16.37
CA SER A 16 -7.46 -16.35 -16.55
C SER A 16 -7.49 -17.48 -17.60
N LEU A 17 -8.25 -18.53 -17.27
CA LEU A 17 -8.48 -19.68 -18.14
C LEU A 17 -9.27 -19.26 -19.38
N PRO A 18 -8.82 -19.63 -20.59
CA PRO A 18 -9.62 -19.41 -21.78
C PRO A 18 -10.83 -20.34 -21.79
N LYS A 19 -11.88 -20.01 -22.54
CA LYS A 19 -13.04 -20.90 -22.73
C LYS A 19 -12.73 -22.06 -23.68
N THR A 20 -11.88 -21.82 -24.67
CA THR A 20 -11.44 -22.80 -25.66
C THR A 20 -9.92 -22.70 -25.80
N GLY A 21 -9.27 -23.81 -26.11
CA GLY A 21 -7.82 -23.84 -26.24
C GLY A 21 -7.30 -25.15 -26.80
N GLN A 22 -6.01 -25.14 -27.13
CA GLN A 22 -5.27 -26.34 -27.48
C GLN A 22 -4.43 -26.76 -26.29
N LEU A 23 -4.49 -28.04 -25.92
CA LEU A 23 -3.67 -28.65 -24.88
C LEU A 23 -2.26 -28.94 -25.44
N LYS A 24 -1.30 -29.26 -24.56
CA LYS A 24 0.08 -29.62 -24.94
C LYS A 24 0.16 -30.83 -25.87
N ASP A 25 -0.82 -31.73 -25.81
CA ASP A 25 -0.92 -32.90 -26.69
C ASP A 25 -1.39 -32.55 -28.12
N GLY A 26 -1.78 -31.29 -28.37
CA GLY A 26 -2.31 -30.81 -29.64
C GLY A 26 -3.83 -30.95 -29.77
N SER A 27 -4.53 -31.50 -28.79
CA SER A 27 -5.98 -31.64 -28.79
C SER A 27 -6.66 -30.29 -28.54
N THR A 28 -7.72 -30.00 -29.29
CA THR A 28 -8.54 -28.79 -29.08
C THR A 28 -9.70 -29.12 -28.16
N VAL A 29 -9.86 -28.34 -27.09
CA VAL A 29 -10.95 -28.49 -26.13
C VAL A 29 -11.83 -27.24 -26.13
N SER A 30 -13.14 -27.50 -26.09
CA SER A 30 -14.18 -26.49 -25.88
C SER A 30 -14.69 -26.65 -24.46
N GLY A 31 -14.25 -25.78 -23.54
CA GLY A 31 -14.41 -25.95 -22.10
C GLY A 31 -13.07 -26.07 -21.36
N TYR A 32 -12.07 -25.29 -21.78
CA TYR A 32 -10.77 -25.30 -21.11
C TYR A 32 -10.89 -24.81 -19.64
N ASP A 33 -11.86 -23.92 -19.36
CA ASP A 33 -12.17 -23.40 -18.03
C ASP A 33 -12.87 -24.40 -17.08
N ILE A 34 -13.36 -25.53 -17.62
CA ILE A 34 -14.03 -26.59 -16.85
C ILE A 34 -13.20 -27.87 -16.78
N LEU A 35 -11.96 -27.83 -17.27
CA LEU A 35 -11.05 -28.98 -17.19
C LEU A 35 -10.74 -29.34 -15.73
N PRO A 36 -10.43 -30.63 -15.46
CA PRO A 36 -9.95 -31.06 -14.16
C PRO A 36 -8.69 -30.29 -13.73
N LEU A 37 -8.56 -30.01 -12.44
CA LEU A 37 -7.42 -29.28 -11.87
C LEU A 37 -6.07 -29.95 -12.21
N GLU A 38 -6.01 -31.28 -12.22
CA GLU A 38 -4.82 -32.05 -12.63
C GLU A 38 -4.33 -31.69 -14.03
N ILE A 39 -5.24 -31.55 -15.00
CA ILE A 39 -4.91 -31.17 -16.38
C ILE A 39 -4.45 -29.72 -16.43
N LEU A 40 -5.14 -28.83 -15.70
CA LEU A 40 -4.79 -27.43 -15.62
C LEU A 40 -3.38 -27.24 -15.04
N LEU A 41 -3.06 -27.93 -13.94
CA LEU A 41 -1.74 -27.92 -13.32
C LEU A 41 -0.67 -28.45 -14.28
N ASP A 42 -0.92 -29.55 -15.00
CA ASP A 42 0.01 -30.06 -16.00
C ASP A 42 0.27 -29.02 -17.09
N GLU A 43 -0.78 -28.37 -17.60
CA GLU A 43 -0.71 -27.29 -18.59
C GLU A 43 -0.02 -26.00 -18.06
N GLY A 44 0.37 -25.98 -16.79
CA GLY A 44 1.05 -24.88 -16.11
C GLY A 44 0.11 -23.82 -15.53
N TRP A 45 -1.18 -24.12 -15.42
CA TRP A 45 -2.15 -23.26 -14.76
C TRP A 45 -2.15 -23.47 -13.26
N LEU A 46 -1.74 -22.44 -12.54
CA LEU A 46 -1.74 -22.43 -11.08
C LEU A 46 -2.88 -21.54 -10.56
N PRO A 47 -3.55 -21.92 -9.46
CA PRO A 47 -4.52 -21.07 -8.80
C PRO A 47 -3.86 -19.76 -8.32
N LEU A 48 -4.53 -18.63 -8.58
CA LEU A 48 -4.12 -17.31 -8.16
C LEU A 48 -4.84 -16.92 -6.87
N GLU A 49 -4.06 -16.71 -5.82
CA GLU A 49 -4.51 -16.19 -4.54
C GLU A 49 -4.33 -14.66 -4.53
N ASP A 50 -5.45 -13.95 -4.74
CA ASP A 50 -5.51 -12.48 -4.77
C ASP A 50 -6.22 -11.97 -3.50
N ILE A 51 -5.49 -11.94 -2.40
CA ILE A 51 -5.99 -11.48 -1.09
C ILE A 51 -5.44 -10.10 -0.82
N LYS A 52 -6.29 -9.08 -0.97
CA LYS A 52 -5.93 -7.70 -0.64
C LYS A 52 -5.97 -7.50 0.88
N PRO A 53 -4.92 -6.94 1.49
CA PRO A 53 -4.95 -6.56 2.90
C PRO A 53 -5.97 -5.44 3.12
N THR A 54 -6.49 -5.35 4.32
CA THR A 54 -7.25 -4.18 4.77
C THR A 54 -6.28 -3.02 4.96
N TYR A 55 -6.60 -1.87 4.38
CA TYR A 55 -5.81 -0.64 4.50
C TYR A 55 -6.75 0.56 4.54
N ASP A 56 -6.26 1.64 5.14
CA ASP A 56 -7.00 2.90 5.22
C ASP A 56 -6.68 3.77 4.00
N LYS A 57 -7.70 4.11 3.20
CA LYS A 57 -7.51 4.84 1.93
C LYS A 57 -7.19 6.32 2.12
N GLU A 58 -7.44 6.87 3.30
CA GLU A 58 -7.20 8.29 3.60
C GLU A 58 -5.76 8.51 4.08
N THR A 59 -5.15 7.49 4.68
CA THR A 59 -3.83 7.56 5.30
C THR A 59 -2.81 6.60 4.68
N GLN A 60 -3.21 5.68 3.79
CA GLN A 60 -2.33 4.63 3.25
C GLN A 60 -2.55 4.37 1.75
N TYR A 61 -1.48 3.95 1.08
CA TYR A 61 -1.47 3.42 -0.28
C TYR A 61 -1.33 1.90 -0.29
N LEU A 62 -2.11 1.24 -1.15
CA LEU A 62 -1.94 -0.17 -1.48
C LEU A 62 -1.10 -0.28 -2.76
N LEU A 63 0.12 -0.78 -2.63
CA LEU A 63 1.04 -1.02 -3.72
C LEU A 63 1.03 -2.50 -4.13
N ASP A 64 1.25 -2.71 -5.42
CA ASP A 64 1.47 -4.03 -6.01
C ASP A 64 2.92 -4.45 -5.71
N ASP A 65 3.10 -5.53 -4.94
CA ASP A 65 4.42 -6.06 -4.57
C ASP A 65 4.78 -7.29 -5.45
N GLY A 66 4.10 -7.41 -6.60
CA GLY A 66 4.31 -8.47 -7.58
C GLY A 66 3.62 -9.79 -7.22
N TYR A 67 4.23 -10.88 -7.68
CA TYR A 67 3.70 -12.24 -7.55
C TYR A 67 4.74 -13.18 -6.96
N GLU A 68 4.31 -14.01 -6.03
CA GLU A 68 5.08 -15.13 -5.52
C GLU A 68 4.56 -16.42 -6.15
N ILE A 69 5.39 -17.04 -7.00
CA ILE A 69 5.07 -18.29 -7.66
C ILE A 69 5.53 -19.43 -6.74
N LEU A 70 4.57 -20.13 -6.15
CA LEU A 70 4.80 -21.38 -5.41
C LEU A 70 4.56 -22.57 -6.33
N THR A 71 4.94 -23.76 -5.86
CA THR A 71 4.78 -25.02 -6.62
C THR A 71 3.32 -25.33 -6.95
N ASP A 72 2.40 -24.99 -6.05
CA ASP A 72 0.97 -25.34 -6.16
C ASP A 72 0.08 -24.13 -6.45
N LYS A 73 0.55 -22.90 -6.22
CA LYS A 73 -0.26 -21.68 -6.38
C LYS A 73 0.60 -20.44 -6.66
N VAL A 74 -0.04 -19.39 -7.14
CA VAL A 74 0.58 -18.07 -7.26
C VAL A 74 -0.10 -17.12 -6.27
N ILE A 75 0.68 -16.46 -5.43
CA ILE A 75 0.17 -15.48 -4.45
C ILE A 75 0.47 -14.09 -4.97
N LYS A 76 -0.55 -13.25 -5.09
CA LYS A 76 -0.35 -11.83 -5.39
C LYS A 76 0.02 -11.09 -4.12
N LYS A 77 1.19 -10.46 -4.09
CA LYS A 77 1.67 -9.71 -2.94
C LYS A 77 1.25 -8.25 -3.03
N TYR A 78 0.97 -7.69 -1.87
CA TYR A 78 0.59 -6.30 -1.70
C TYR A 78 1.40 -5.69 -0.57
N LYS A 79 1.85 -4.45 -0.77
CA LYS A 79 2.52 -3.65 0.25
C LYS A 79 1.63 -2.48 0.62
N VAL A 80 1.44 -2.25 1.91
CA VAL A 80 0.72 -1.06 2.41
C VAL A 80 1.76 -0.06 2.88
N GLU A 81 1.71 1.16 2.36
CA GLU A 81 2.60 2.26 2.76
C GLU A 81 1.80 3.46 3.24
N ASP A 82 2.23 4.08 4.34
CA ASP A 82 1.58 5.27 4.89
C ASP A 82 1.87 6.52 4.05
N ILE A 83 0.88 7.41 3.96
CA ILE A 83 1.00 8.70 3.31
C ILE A 83 1.79 9.61 4.25
N VAL A 84 3.02 9.94 3.88
CA VAL A 84 3.82 10.94 4.60
C VAL A 84 3.25 12.31 4.29
N ILE A 85 2.49 12.87 5.24
CA ILE A 85 2.07 14.27 5.19
C ILE A 85 3.28 15.09 5.61
N GLU A 86 3.95 15.74 4.67
CA GLU A 86 4.97 16.73 4.98
C GLU A 86 4.31 17.89 5.74
N THR A 87 4.51 17.92 7.05
CA THR A 87 4.13 19.07 7.87
C THR A 87 5.11 20.18 7.56
N ILE A 88 4.71 21.12 6.69
CA ILE A 88 5.43 22.38 6.54
C ILE A 88 5.53 23.04 7.93
N PRO A 89 6.74 23.35 8.44
CA PRO A 89 6.87 24.07 9.70
C PRO A 89 6.13 25.40 9.57
N GLN A 90 5.02 25.54 10.29
CA GLN A 90 4.27 26.79 10.28
C GLN A 90 5.09 27.82 11.04
N GLU A 91 5.61 28.83 10.34
CA GLU A 91 6.13 30.01 11.02
C GLU A 91 5.00 30.62 11.87
N PRO A 92 5.28 31.05 13.11
CA PRO A 92 4.26 31.68 13.93
C PRO A 92 3.71 32.88 13.18
N SER A 93 2.38 32.97 13.10
CA SER A 93 1.71 34.10 12.46
C SER A 93 2.14 35.42 13.10
N GLU A 94 2.05 36.53 12.36
CA GLU A 94 2.45 37.85 12.87
C GLU A 94 1.73 38.21 14.19
N THR A 95 0.48 37.77 14.35
CA THR A 95 -0.29 37.96 15.59
C THR A 95 0.24 37.14 16.76
N GLU A 96 0.70 35.92 16.53
CA GLU A 96 1.33 35.07 17.54
C GLU A 96 2.69 35.66 17.97
N LYS A 97 3.49 36.13 17.00
CA LYS A 97 4.76 36.84 17.25
C LYS A 97 4.53 38.09 18.08
N LEU A 98 3.54 38.91 17.72
CA LEU A 98 3.21 40.15 18.44
C LEU A 98 2.74 39.86 19.87
N ARG A 99 1.94 38.82 20.10
CA ARG A 99 1.51 38.42 21.46
C ARG A 99 2.67 37.92 22.30
N LEU A 100 3.60 37.18 21.72
CA LEU A 100 4.79 36.70 22.43
C LEU A 100 5.71 37.85 22.81
N GLU A 101 5.95 38.79 21.89
CA GLU A 101 6.75 40.00 22.15
C GLU A 101 6.10 40.88 23.22
N GLN A 102 4.78 41.07 23.16
CA GLN A 102 4.04 41.83 24.17
C GLN A 102 4.06 41.12 25.53
N ALA A 103 3.94 39.78 25.56
CA ALA A 103 4.06 39.01 26.79
C ALA A 103 5.47 39.09 27.39
N GLN A 104 6.51 39.05 26.55
CA GLN A 104 7.90 39.18 26.96
C GLN A 104 8.18 40.57 27.52
N ALA A 105 7.77 41.62 26.81
CA ALA A 105 7.90 43.01 27.28
C ALA A 105 7.16 43.23 28.61
N ASN A 106 5.99 42.59 28.80
CA ASN A 106 5.25 42.65 30.06
C ASN A 106 6.00 41.94 31.20
N VAL A 107 6.62 40.79 30.95
CA VAL A 107 7.44 40.08 31.96
C VAL A 107 8.66 40.92 32.34
N GLU A 108 9.40 41.46 31.37
CA GLU A 108 10.57 42.30 31.63
C GLU A 108 10.21 43.56 32.42
N MET A 109 9.06 44.18 32.13
CA MET A 109 8.56 45.32 32.89
C MET A 109 8.21 44.94 34.34
N ILE A 110 7.62 43.77 34.55
CA ILE A 110 7.31 43.25 35.89
C ILE A 110 8.61 42.96 36.66
N GLU A 111 9.61 42.35 36.03
CA GLU A 111 10.91 42.10 36.65
C GLU A 111 11.63 43.40 37.04
N LEU A 112 11.61 44.40 36.18
CA LEU A 112 12.16 45.73 36.48
C LEU A 112 11.45 46.36 37.68
N LEU A 113 10.12 46.32 37.73
CA LEU A 113 9.35 46.85 38.86
C LEU A 113 9.64 46.09 40.16
N MET A 114 9.77 44.76 40.12
CA MET A 114 10.15 43.96 41.29
C MET A 114 11.56 44.29 41.76
N SER A 115 12.52 44.54 40.86
CA SER A 115 13.88 44.95 41.22
C SER A 115 13.95 46.34 41.87
N MET A 116 13.04 47.25 41.49
CA MET A 116 12.98 48.61 42.03
C MET A 116 12.18 48.71 43.34
N THR A 117 11.27 47.78 43.60
CA THR A 117 10.38 47.80 44.78
C THR A 117 10.74 46.77 45.85
N GLY A 118 11.54 45.75 45.53
CA GLY A 118 12.03 44.71 46.46
C GLY A 118 13.40 44.99 47.09
N GLY A 119 13.95 46.19 46.93
CA GLY A 119 15.22 46.63 47.51
C GLY A 119 15.05 47.54 48.72
N MET A 120 14.51 47.02 49.83
CA MET A 120 14.68 47.55 51.20
C MET A 120 14.36 46.46 52.23
#